data_AF-A0A5N3ZZ10-F1
#
_entry.id   AF-A0A5N3ZZ10-F1
#
_cell.length_a   1.000
_cell.length_b   1.000
_cell.length_c   1.000
_cell.angle_alpha   90.00
_cell.angle_beta   90.00
_cell.angle_gamma   90.00
#
_symmetry.space_group_name_H-M   'P 1'
#
loop_
_entity.id
_entity.type
_entity.pdbx_description
1 polymer ?
#
loop_
_entity_poly.entity_id
_entity_poly.type
_entity_poly.pdbx_seq_one_letter_code
_entity_poly.pdbx_strand_id
1 'polypeptide(L)'
;MGRVLAIAAACSLHISGTYLFRTPSNLDCIPYETYLMFLVAVFYLLWNVPLNPYPSCFRSLRKPAGEIIEFLVAVLMVELLVSDFWCPLQLKFMTFIRTIPDNIYEAANVVGVDATCITDHLEILKSDGVLTVSSDALSLFFLVCALHSCKVVDLRLLKCGVPIFTKDISKRAVKFAKRFTAKKGSRRRRYSTDSELDWSTDSEGN
;
A
#
# COMPACT_ATOMS: atom_id res chain seq x y z
N MET A 1 -5.68 -10.96 15.65
CA MET A 1 -6.43 -10.48 14.47
C MET A 1 -6.85 -9.02 14.58
N GLY A 2 -6.97 -8.42 15.78
CA GLY A 2 -7.41 -7.01 15.95
C GLY A 2 -6.55 -5.95 15.23
N ARG A 3 -5.21 -6.06 15.30
CA ARG A 3 -4.27 -5.10 14.67
C ARG A 3 -4.48 -4.89 13.18
N VAL A 4 -4.70 -5.99 12.47
CA VAL A 4 -4.98 -6.01 11.03
C VAL A 4 -6.27 -5.28 10.72
N LEU A 5 -7.29 -5.56 11.54
CA LEU A 5 -8.60 -4.95 11.42
C LEU A 5 -8.53 -3.44 11.67
N ALA A 6 -7.76 -3.02 12.67
CA ALA A 6 -7.52 -1.61 12.99
C ALA A 6 -6.87 -0.84 11.83
N ILE A 7 -5.81 -1.40 11.23
CA ILE A 7 -5.13 -0.77 10.08
C ILE A 7 -6.04 -0.78 8.85
N ALA A 8 -6.72 -1.90 8.57
CA ALA A 8 -7.67 -1.99 7.46
C ALA A 8 -8.80 -0.97 7.61
N ALA A 9 -9.38 -0.85 8.81
CA ALA A 9 -10.43 0.12 9.12
C ALA A 9 -9.92 1.56 9.00
N ALA A 10 -8.70 1.85 9.45
CA ALA A 10 -8.08 3.16 9.30
C ALA A 10 -7.90 3.54 7.82
N CYS A 11 -7.39 2.63 6.99
CA CYS A 11 -7.30 2.85 5.55
C CYS A 11 -8.69 3.03 4.91
N SER A 12 -9.68 2.22 5.28
CA SER A 12 -11.06 2.36 4.77
C SER A 12 -11.69 3.70 5.16
N LEU A 13 -11.48 4.16 6.39
CA LEU A 13 -11.96 5.45 6.89
C LEU A 13 -11.35 6.62 6.09
N HIS A 14 -10.06 6.52 5.79
CA HIS A 14 -9.35 7.53 5.01
C HIS A 14 -9.73 7.50 3.52
N ILE A 15 -10.12 6.33 2.98
CA ILE A 15 -10.70 6.22 1.63
C ILE A 15 -12.11 6.84 1.57
N SER A 16 -12.90 6.69 2.64
CA SER A 16 -14.23 7.34 2.72
C SER A 16 -14.17 8.84 3.00
N GLY A 17 -12.97 9.44 3.03
CA GLY A 17 -12.79 10.87 3.29
C GLY A 17 -13.18 11.30 4.70
N THR A 18 -13.20 10.38 5.67
CA THR A 18 -13.50 10.68 7.06
C THR A 18 -12.18 10.79 7.84
N TYR A 19 -11.95 11.95 8.43
CA TYR A 19 -10.70 12.26 9.16
C TYR A 19 -11.01 12.47 10.64
N LEU A 20 -10.22 11.86 11.52
CA LEU A 20 -10.39 11.95 12.97
C LEU A 20 -9.45 12.97 13.60
N PHE A 21 -8.20 13.06 13.14
CA PHE A 21 -7.21 13.97 13.74
C PHE A 21 -6.82 15.10 12.79
N ARG A 22 -6.60 14.79 11.51
CA ARG A 22 -6.07 15.77 10.55
C ARG A 22 -6.61 15.54 9.15
N THR A 23 -7.14 16.61 8.57
CA THR A 23 -7.54 16.63 7.15
C THR A 23 -6.31 16.89 6.29
N PRO A 24 -6.00 16.02 5.31
CA PRO A 24 -4.89 16.23 4.39
C PRO A 24 -5.15 17.45 3.50
N SER A 25 -4.18 18.36 3.44
CA SER A 25 -4.21 19.47 2.50
C SER A 25 -3.87 18.99 1.09
N ASN A 26 -4.51 19.57 0.07
CA ASN A 26 -4.22 19.31 -1.36
C ASN A 26 -4.48 17.87 -1.82
N LEU A 27 -5.35 17.12 -1.13
CA LEU A 27 -5.70 15.77 -1.55
C LEU A 27 -6.39 15.76 -2.93
N ASP A 28 -7.16 16.81 -3.24
CA ASP A 28 -7.86 16.99 -4.53
C ASP A 28 -6.90 17.12 -5.72
N CYS A 29 -5.64 17.47 -5.47
CA CYS A 29 -4.61 17.60 -6.49
C CYS A 29 -3.93 16.26 -6.82
N ILE A 30 -4.25 15.18 -6.09
CA ILE A 30 -3.60 13.88 -6.24
C ILE A 30 -4.52 12.94 -7.01
N PRO A 31 -4.04 12.29 -8.09
CA PRO A 31 -4.83 11.28 -8.78
C PRO A 31 -5.24 10.16 -7.82
N TYR A 32 -6.52 9.79 -7.86
CA TYR A 32 -7.09 8.84 -6.91
C TYR A 32 -6.41 7.47 -6.98
N GLU A 33 -6.05 7.00 -8.17
CA GLU A 33 -5.34 5.72 -8.36
C GLU A 33 -3.96 5.73 -7.71
N THR A 34 -3.19 6.79 -7.92
CA THR A 34 -1.90 6.99 -7.27
C THR A 34 -2.04 6.93 -5.76
N TYR A 35 -3.01 7.65 -5.21
CA TYR A 35 -3.27 7.69 -3.78
C TYR A 35 -3.67 6.33 -3.20
N LEU A 36 -4.51 5.56 -3.90
CA LEU A 36 -4.87 4.20 -3.50
C LEU A 36 -3.64 3.28 -3.47
N MET A 37 -2.76 3.35 -4.48
CA MET A 37 -1.52 2.58 -4.49
C MET A 37 -0.62 2.92 -3.30
N PHE A 38 -0.53 4.21 -2.95
CA PHE A 38 0.20 4.65 -1.77
C PHE A 38 -0.43 4.11 -0.47
N LEU A 39 -1.75 4.16 -0.32
CA LEU A 39 -2.44 3.60 0.84
C LEU A 39 -2.21 2.09 0.99
N VAL A 40 -2.16 1.34 -0.12
CA VAL A 40 -1.79 -0.08 -0.09
C VAL A 40 -0.36 -0.26 0.40
N ALA A 41 0.57 0.60 -0.02
CA ALA A 41 1.94 0.59 0.50
C ALA A 41 1.99 0.85 2.01
N VAL A 42 1.24 1.85 2.49
CA VAL A 42 1.11 2.17 3.92
C VAL A 42 0.51 1.00 4.69
N PHE A 43 -0.52 0.34 4.16
CA PHE A 43 -1.10 -0.85 4.77
C PHE A 43 -0.05 -1.95 4.96
N TYR A 44 0.72 -2.27 3.92
CA TYR A 44 1.78 -3.28 4.00
C TYR A 44 2.88 -2.88 4.99
N LEU A 45 3.25 -1.60 5.00
CA LEU A 45 4.23 -1.05 5.92
C LEU A 45 3.76 -1.20 7.37
N LEU A 46 2.59 -0.65 7.72
CA LEU A 46 2.04 -0.70 9.08
C LEU A 46 1.76 -2.12 9.55
N TRP A 47 1.41 -3.03 8.65
CA TRP A 47 1.24 -4.45 8.97
C TRP A 47 2.55 -5.12 9.40
N ASN A 48 3.65 -4.84 8.69
CA ASN A 48 4.90 -5.60 8.81
C ASN A 48 5.98 -4.89 9.62
N VAL A 49 5.81 -3.62 9.98
CA VAL A 49 6.75 -2.92 10.83
C VAL A 49 6.78 -3.60 12.23
N PRO A 50 7.96 -4.11 12.67
CA PRO A 50 8.10 -4.79 13.96
C PRO A 50 7.98 -3.83 15.15
N LEU A 51 8.16 -2.52 14.91
CA LEU A 51 7.83 -1.45 15.83
C LEU A 51 6.31 -1.33 15.88
N ASN A 52 5.70 -2.09 16.78
CA ASN A 52 4.30 -1.96 17.12
C ASN A 52 3.97 -0.45 17.27
N PRO A 53 3.18 0.18 16.38
CA PRO A 53 2.87 1.60 16.50
C PRO A 53 2.12 1.88 17.82
N TYR A 54 1.57 0.81 18.42
CA TYR A 54 1.00 0.77 19.74
C TYR A 54 2.07 0.83 20.84
N PRO A 55 2.15 1.95 21.59
CA PRO A 55 3.09 2.11 22.71
C PRO A 55 3.00 0.95 23.70
N SER A 56 4.13 0.54 24.26
CA SER A 56 4.21 -0.57 25.22
C SER A 56 3.32 -0.34 26.46
N CYS A 57 3.14 0.92 26.86
CA CYS A 57 2.30 1.34 27.98
C CYS A 57 0.81 0.97 27.83
N PHE A 58 0.31 0.84 26.60
CA PHE A 58 -1.10 0.48 26.38
C PHE A 58 -1.32 -1.02 26.27
N ARG A 59 -0.27 -1.87 26.24
CA ARG A 59 -0.39 -3.34 26.08
C ARG A 59 -1.07 -4.05 27.25
N SER A 60 -1.17 -3.38 28.40
CA SER A 60 -1.87 -3.89 29.57
C SER A 60 -3.38 -3.65 29.55
N LEU A 61 -3.89 -2.81 28.63
CA LEU A 61 -5.31 -2.49 28.58
C LEU A 61 -6.14 -3.71 28.16
N ARG A 62 -7.15 -4.02 28.97
CA ARG A 62 -8.15 -5.04 28.65
C ARG A 62 -9.07 -4.57 27.53
N LYS A 63 -9.69 -5.53 26.85
CA LYS A 63 -10.74 -5.25 25.87
C LYS A 63 -11.95 -4.58 26.55
N PRO A 64 -12.64 -3.64 25.87
CA PRO A 64 -12.45 -3.21 24.49
C PRO A 64 -11.45 -2.05 24.31
N ALA A 65 -11.01 -1.40 25.39
CA ALA A 65 -10.21 -0.18 25.34
C ALA A 65 -8.91 -0.32 24.53
N GLY A 66 -8.22 -1.47 24.65
CA GLY A 66 -7.01 -1.73 23.85
C GLY A 66 -7.26 -1.73 22.34
N GLU A 67 -8.39 -2.27 21.88
CA GLU A 67 -8.72 -2.34 20.44
C GLU A 67 -9.07 -0.95 19.89
N ILE A 68 -9.74 -0.11 20.69
CA ILE A 68 -10.05 1.27 20.34
C ILE A 68 -8.76 2.09 20.20
N ILE A 69 -7.82 1.96 21.13
CA ILE A 69 -6.54 2.68 21.05
C ILE A 69 -5.70 2.16 19.87
N GLU A 70 -5.67 0.84 19.61
CA GLU A 70 -5.02 0.29 18.41
C GLU A 70 -5.58 0.92 17.12
N PHE A 71 -6.91 1.10 17.05
CA PHE A 71 -7.56 1.78 15.93
C PHE A 71 -7.20 3.27 15.84
N LEU A 72 -7.28 4.02 16.93
CA LEU A 72 -6.95 5.45 16.94
C LEU A 72 -5.49 5.70 16.54
N VAL A 73 -4.57 4.88 17.03
CA VAL A 73 -3.15 4.95 16.65
C VAL A 73 -2.96 4.62 15.17
N ALA A 74 -3.68 3.62 14.64
CA ALA A 74 -3.62 3.30 13.21
C ALA A 74 -4.13 4.45 12.34
N VAL A 75 -5.26 5.06 12.72
CA VAL A 75 -5.80 6.24 12.01
C VAL A 75 -4.80 7.39 12.04
N LEU A 76 -4.27 7.73 13.21
CA LEU A 76 -3.28 8.80 13.34
C LEU A 76 -2.06 8.56 12.44
N MET A 77 -1.54 7.33 12.41
CA MET A 77 -0.38 7.00 11.56
C MET A 77 -0.70 7.13 10.06
N VAL A 78 -1.88 6.67 9.62
CA VAL A 78 -2.30 6.81 8.22
C VAL A 78 -2.46 8.30 7.86
N GLU A 79 -3.16 9.07 8.68
CA GLU A 79 -3.38 10.50 8.44
C GLU A 79 -2.08 11.30 8.41
N LEU A 80 -1.12 11.00 9.30
CA LEU A 80 0.20 11.63 9.29
C LEU A 80 1.01 11.23 8.04
N LEU A 81 1.02 9.95 7.68
CA LEU A 81 1.73 9.49 6.48
C LEU A 81 1.14 10.09 5.19
N VAL A 82 -0.17 10.28 5.13
CA VAL A 82 -0.79 10.94 3.97
C VAL A 82 -0.52 12.44 4.01
N SER A 83 -0.83 13.11 5.12
CA SER A 83 -0.83 14.58 5.19
C SER A 83 0.57 15.18 5.23
N ASP A 84 1.49 14.60 6.02
CA ASP A 84 2.80 15.19 6.26
C ASP A 84 3.90 14.59 5.37
N PHE A 85 3.68 13.39 4.82
CA PHE A 85 4.64 12.73 3.95
C PHE A 85 4.18 12.68 2.49
N TRP A 86 3.05 12.04 2.21
CA TRP A 86 2.63 11.78 0.83
C TRP A 86 2.24 13.03 0.05
N CYS A 87 1.29 13.83 0.55
CA CYS A 87 0.82 15.01 -0.18
C CYS A 87 1.95 16.02 -0.47
N PRO A 88 2.83 16.38 0.49
CA PRO A 88 3.94 17.29 0.22
C PRO A 88 4.98 16.70 -0.74
N LEU A 89 5.28 15.40 -0.62
CA LEU A 89 6.23 14.72 -1.50
C LEU A 89 5.70 14.70 -2.94
N GLN A 90 4.45 14.29 -3.11
CA GLN A 90 3.77 14.22 -4.39
C GLN A 90 3.75 15.58 -5.09
N LEU A 91 3.36 16.64 -4.37
CA LEU A 91 3.32 17.99 -4.91
C LEU A 91 4.72 18.44 -5.36
N LYS A 92 5.74 18.27 -4.50
CA LYS A 92 7.13 18.62 -4.83
C LYS A 92 7.66 17.83 -6.02
N PHE A 93 7.34 16.54 -6.10
CA PHE A 93 7.76 15.68 -7.20
C PHE A 93 7.12 16.11 -8.52
N MET A 94 5.81 16.40 -8.53
CA MET A 94 5.13 16.93 -9.71
C MET A 94 5.69 18.29 -10.15
N THR A 95 5.95 19.20 -9.21
CA THR A 95 6.60 20.49 -9.50
C THR A 95 7.99 20.27 -10.09
N PHE A 96 8.79 19.38 -9.51
CA PHE A 96 10.11 19.04 -10.03
C PHE A 96 10.04 18.58 -11.48
N ILE A 97 9.20 17.61 -11.81
CA ILE A 97 9.03 17.10 -13.18
C ILE A 97 8.66 18.24 -14.15
N ARG A 98 7.73 19.13 -13.76
CA ARG A 98 7.33 20.29 -14.58
C ARG A 98 8.46 21.28 -14.85
N THR A 99 9.41 21.43 -13.91
CA THR A 99 10.53 22.38 -14.05
C THR A 99 11.73 21.82 -14.83
N ILE A 100 11.77 20.52 -15.13
CA ILE A 100 12.88 19.90 -15.86
C ILE A 100 13.17 20.58 -17.20
N PRO A 101 12.18 20.88 -18.07
CA PRO A 101 12.45 21.53 -19.35
C PRO A 101 13.09 22.90 -19.20
N ASP A 102 12.61 23.69 -18.24
CA ASP A 102 13.09 25.05 -17.97
C ASP A 102 14.54 25.02 -17.45
N ASN A 103 14.83 24.11 -16.51
CA ASN A 103 16.18 23.91 -15.99
C ASN A 103 17.18 23.47 -17.07
N ILE A 104 16.74 22.62 -18.02
CA ILE A 104 17.57 22.15 -19.13
C ILE A 104 17.83 23.29 -20.14
N TYR A 105 16.80 24.09 -20.44
CA TYR A 105 16.93 25.26 -21.29
C TYR A 105 17.94 26.27 -20.71
N GLU A 106 17.83 26.58 -19.42
CA GLU A 106 18.76 27.47 -18.73
C GLU A 106 20.18 26.93 -18.74
N ALA A 107 20.38 25.64 -18.44
CA ALA A 107 21.69 25.01 -18.46
C ALA A 107 22.33 25.03 -19.86
N ALA A 108 21.55 24.79 -20.91
CA ALA A 108 22.05 24.81 -22.28
C ALA A 108 22.45 26.22 -22.75
N ASN A 109 21.66 27.24 -22.37
CA ASN A 109 21.99 28.63 -22.65
C ASN A 109 23.31 29.05 -21.99
N VAL A 110 23.58 28.60 -20.77
CA VAL A 110 24.86 28.85 -20.07
C VAL A 110 26.04 28.26 -20.83
N VAL A 111 25.87 27.11 -21.49
CA VAL A 111 26.92 26.42 -22.27
C VAL A 111 26.98 26.92 -23.72
N GLY A 112 26.09 27.83 -24.13
CA GLY A 112 26.04 28.39 -25.48
C GLY A 112 25.54 27.40 -26.53
N VAL A 113 24.77 26.39 -26.12
CA VAL A 113 24.16 25.39 -27.01
C VAL A 113 22.72 25.79 -27.28
N ASP A 114 22.33 25.86 -28.56
CA ASP A 114 20.92 26.00 -28.93
C ASP A 114 20.18 24.70 -28.59
N ALA A 115 19.46 24.71 -27.47
CA ALA A 115 18.68 23.59 -26.98
C ALA A 115 17.21 23.64 -27.36
N THR A 116 16.77 24.60 -28.20
CA THR A 116 15.37 24.78 -28.59
C THR A 116 14.71 23.47 -29.02
N CYS A 117 15.34 22.71 -29.92
CA CYS A 117 14.84 21.41 -30.38
C CYS A 117 14.72 20.37 -29.24
N ILE A 118 15.66 20.35 -28.29
CA ILE A 118 15.64 19.41 -27.15
C ILE A 118 14.55 19.81 -26.15
N THR A 119 14.40 21.11 -25.90
CA THR A 119 13.45 21.64 -24.93
C THR A 119 12.02 21.54 -25.42
N ASP A 120 11.77 21.71 -26.72
CA ASP A 120 10.46 21.51 -27.35
C ASP A 120 9.96 20.07 -27.14
N HIS A 121 10.86 19.08 -27.28
CA HIS A 121 10.51 17.68 -26.98
C HIS A 121 10.28 17.43 -25.49
N LEU A 122 10.97 18.16 -24.61
CA LEU A 122 10.82 18.05 -23.17
C LEU A 122 9.56 18.74 -22.63
N GLU A 123 8.93 19.64 -23.38
CA GLU A 123 7.66 20.26 -22.98
C GLU A 123 6.55 19.23 -22.71
N ILE A 124 6.64 18.03 -23.31
CA ILE A 124 5.74 16.91 -23.01
C ILE A 124 5.73 16.54 -21.52
N LEU A 125 6.81 16.80 -20.77
CA LEU A 125 6.90 16.58 -19.33
C LEU A 125 5.94 17.49 -18.53
N LYS A 126 5.51 18.62 -19.11
CA LYS A 126 4.52 19.52 -18.51
C LYS A 126 3.09 19.02 -18.68
N SER A 127 2.86 18.04 -19.56
CA SER A 127 1.53 17.48 -19.82
C SER A 127 0.97 16.72 -18.60
N ASP A 128 -0.33 16.86 -18.36
CA ASP A 128 -1.01 16.19 -17.24
C ASP A 128 -0.94 14.66 -17.32
N GLY A 129 -0.86 14.11 -18.54
CA GLY A 129 -0.69 12.66 -18.76
C GLY A 129 0.65 12.17 -18.22
N VAL A 130 1.76 12.83 -18.57
CA VAL A 130 3.09 12.44 -18.07
C VAL A 130 3.21 12.63 -16.57
N LEU A 131 2.58 13.66 -16.02
CA LEU A 131 2.55 13.90 -14.57
C LEU A 131 1.78 12.81 -13.84
N THR A 132 0.64 12.37 -14.38
CA THR A 132 -0.13 11.25 -13.82
C THR A 132 0.68 9.95 -13.87
N VAL A 133 1.35 9.65 -14.99
CA VAL A 133 2.20 8.46 -15.10
C VAL A 133 3.39 8.52 -14.13
N SER A 134 4.00 9.70 -13.98
CA SER A 134 5.11 9.91 -13.03
C SER A 134 4.64 9.75 -11.58
N SER A 135 3.44 10.26 -11.29
CA SER A 135 2.74 10.12 -10.02
C SER A 135 2.52 8.65 -9.66
N ASP A 136 1.97 7.87 -10.59
CA ASP A 136 1.78 6.43 -10.44
C ASP A 136 3.09 5.67 -10.27
N ALA A 137 4.13 6.05 -11.02
CA ALA A 137 5.46 5.47 -10.88
C ALA A 137 6.05 5.72 -9.48
N LEU A 138 5.84 6.91 -8.91
CA LEU A 138 6.27 7.23 -7.55
C LEU A 138 5.53 6.37 -6.50
N SER A 139 4.21 6.23 -6.63
CA SER A 139 3.43 5.36 -5.73
C SER A 139 3.82 3.90 -5.86
N LEU A 140 4.01 3.42 -7.09
CA LEU A 140 4.45 2.05 -7.36
C LEU A 140 5.83 1.80 -6.77
N PHE A 141 6.73 2.77 -6.86
CA PHE A 141 8.04 2.71 -6.20
C PHE A 141 7.90 2.52 -4.68
N PHE A 142 7.06 3.32 -4.01
CA PHE A 142 6.80 3.15 -2.58
C PHE A 142 6.18 1.80 -2.25
N LEU A 143 5.25 1.31 -3.06
CA LEU A 143 4.66 -0.01 -2.89
C LEU A 143 5.72 -1.10 -2.98
N VAL A 144 6.61 -1.03 -3.97
CA VAL A 144 7.72 -1.98 -4.11
C VAL A 144 8.69 -1.89 -2.93
N CYS A 145 9.02 -0.68 -2.46
CA CYS A 145 9.85 -0.47 -1.27
C CYS A 145 9.20 -1.03 0.00
N ALA A 146 7.90 -0.84 0.18
CA ALA A 146 7.13 -1.42 1.28
C ALA A 146 7.18 -2.94 1.21
N LEU A 147 6.85 -3.54 0.06
CA LEU A 147 6.92 -4.99 -0.16
C LEU A 147 8.33 -5.55 0.06
N HIS A 148 9.37 -4.80 -0.31
CA HIS A 148 10.75 -5.18 -0.03
C HIS A 148 11.06 -5.19 1.47
N SER A 149 10.68 -4.13 2.16
CA SER A 149 10.84 -4.01 3.62
C SER A 149 10.11 -5.12 4.37
N CYS A 150 8.97 -5.55 3.82
CA CYS A 150 8.17 -6.69 4.32
C CYS A 150 8.76 -8.06 3.96
N LYS A 151 9.91 -8.12 3.28
CA LYS A 151 10.52 -9.35 2.74
C LYS A 151 9.61 -10.15 1.79
N VAL A 152 8.59 -9.51 1.24
CA VAL A 152 7.70 -10.11 0.23
C VAL A 152 8.42 -10.14 -1.12
N VAL A 153 9.13 -9.05 -1.44
CA VAL A 153 9.93 -8.86 -2.64
C VAL A 153 11.40 -8.67 -2.26
N ASP A 154 12.34 -9.13 -3.09
CA ASP A 154 13.77 -8.89 -2.86
C ASP A 154 14.34 -7.96 -3.94
N LEU A 155 14.53 -6.69 -3.59
CA LEU A 155 15.18 -5.71 -4.47
C LEU A 155 16.64 -6.06 -4.77
N ARG A 156 17.28 -6.97 -4.01
CA ARG A 156 18.64 -7.42 -4.35
C ARG A 156 18.68 -8.16 -5.68
N LEU A 157 17.57 -8.74 -6.12
CA LEU A 157 17.44 -9.39 -7.42
C LEU A 157 17.49 -8.40 -8.59
N LEU A 158 17.30 -7.09 -8.35
CA LEU A 158 17.54 -6.08 -9.40
C LEU A 158 18.98 -6.11 -9.90
N LYS A 159 19.95 -6.50 -9.05
CA LYS A 159 21.36 -6.66 -9.45
C LYS A 159 21.55 -7.70 -10.57
N CYS A 160 20.63 -8.65 -10.66
CA CYS A 160 20.63 -9.69 -11.70
C CYS A 160 19.84 -9.26 -12.96
N GLY A 161 19.28 -8.06 -12.98
CA GLY A 161 18.55 -7.50 -14.11
C GLY A 161 17.03 -7.43 -13.89
N VAL A 162 16.41 -6.42 -14.51
CA VAL A 162 14.96 -6.15 -14.46
C VAL A 162 14.11 -7.35 -14.88
N PRO A 163 14.43 -8.10 -15.96
CA PRO A 163 13.60 -9.24 -16.38
C PRO A 163 13.53 -10.38 -15.35
N ILE A 164 14.61 -10.59 -14.60
CA ILE A 164 14.67 -11.63 -13.56
C ILE A 164 13.85 -11.22 -12.35
N PHE A 165 13.96 -9.95 -11.96
CA PHE A 165 13.19 -9.36 -10.87
C PHE A 165 11.68 -9.39 -11.13
N THR A 166 11.23 -8.94 -12.31
CA THR A 166 9.79 -8.94 -12.67
C THR A 166 9.23 -10.35 -12.74
N LYS A 167 10.02 -11.33 -13.23
CA LYS A 167 9.62 -12.75 -13.25
C LYS A 167 9.46 -13.32 -11.84
N ASP A 168 10.32 -12.94 -10.88
CA ASP A 168 10.19 -13.35 -9.48
C ASP A 168 8.93 -12.76 -8.83
N ILE A 169 8.68 -11.45 -9.02
CA ILE A 169 7.46 -10.79 -8.55
C ILE A 169 6.22 -11.50 -9.08
N SER A 170 6.15 -11.72 -10.40
CA SER A 170 5.02 -12.39 -11.04
C SER A 170 4.81 -13.81 -10.49
N LYS A 171 5.89 -14.58 -10.29
CA LYS A 171 5.80 -15.92 -9.67
C LYS A 171 5.26 -15.86 -8.24
N ARG A 172 5.71 -14.90 -7.43
CA ARG A 172 5.26 -14.71 -6.05
C ARG A 172 3.80 -14.26 -5.99
N ALA A 173 3.41 -13.32 -6.85
CA ALA A 173 2.03 -12.86 -6.98
C ALA A 173 1.09 -14.02 -7.37
N VAL A 174 1.46 -14.82 -8.38
CA VAL A 174 0.68 -16.00 -8.80
C VAL A 174 0.59 -17.03 -7.67
N LYS A 175 1.69 -17.29 -6.95
CA LYS A 175 1.70 -18.22 -5.81
C LYS A 175 0.81 -17.72 -4.67
N PHE A 176 0.79 -16.41 -4.42
CA PHE A 176 -0.06 -15.78 -3.42
C PHE A 176 -1.55 -15.87 -3.80
N ALA A 177 -1.90 -15.53 -5.04
CA ALA A 177 -3.26 -15.65 -5.57
C ALA A 177 -3.78 -17.10 -5.49
N LYS A 178 -2.96 -18.09 -5.89
CA LYS A 178 -3.29 -19.52 -5.78
C LYS A 178 -3.57 -19.97 -4.35
N ARG A 179 -2.86 -19.43 -3.35
CA ARG A 179 -3.10 -19.74 -1.92
C ARG A 179 -4.42 -19.15 -1.42
N PHE A 180 -4.82 -17.99 -1.92
CA PHE A 180 -6.10 -17.36 -1.59
C PHE A 180 -7.29 -18.12 -2.21
N THR A 181 -7.18 -18.55 -3.47
CA THR A 181 -8.23 -19.34 -4.13
C THR A 181 -8.33 -20.75 -3.56
N ALA A 182 -7.20 -21.41 -3.25
CA ALA A 182 -7.20 -22.73 -2.62
C ALA A 182 -7.84 -22.74 -1.22
N LYS A 183 -7.65 -21.69 -0.41
CA LYS A 183 -8.29 -21.57 0.91
C LYS A 183 -9.83 -21.44 0.88
N LYS A 184 -10.41 -20.97 -0.24
CA LYS A 184 -11.88 -20.97 -0.42
C LYS A 184 -12.45 -22.33 -0.82
N GLY A 185 -11.65 -23.23 -1.40
CA GLY A 185 -12.08 -24.57 -1.81
C GLY A 185 -12.17 -25.61 -0.69
N SER A 186 -11.38 -25.47 0.38
CA SER A 186 -11.27 -26.51 1.42
C SER A 186 -12.24 -26.38 2.59
N ARG A 187 -13.08 -25.32 2.66
CA ARG A 187 -14.05 -25.14 3.77
C ARG A 187 -15.46 -25.67 3.49
N ARG A 188 -15.73 -26.21 2.29
CA ARG A 188 -17.07 -26.68 1.90
C ARG A 188 -17.24 -28.20 1.91
N ARG A 189 -16.28 -28.96 2.46
CA ARG A 189 -16.25 -30.44 2.35
C ARG A 189 -16.06 -31.20 3.68
N ARG A 190 -16.50 -30.62 4.80
CA ARG A 190 -16.67 -31.32 6.09
C ARG A 190 -17.90 -30.79 6.81
N TYR A 191 -19.08 -31.07 6.26
CA TYR A 191 -20.35 -31.01 6.99
C TYR A 191 -21.47 -31.82 6.30
N SER A 192 -21.10 -32.92 5.64
CA SER A 192 -22.06 -33.86 5.04
C SER A 192 -21.42 -35.22 4.89
N THR A 193 -21.29 -35.91 6.02
CA THR A 193 -21.30 -37.38 6.24
C THR A 193 -20.59 -37.60 7.57
N ASP A 194 -21.34 -37.43 8.67
CA ASP A 194 -21.09 -38.03 9.99
C ASP A 194 -22.39 -37.88 10.80
N SER A 195 -23.50 -38.21 10.15
CA SER A 195 -24.82 -38.34 10.77
C SER A 195 -25.40 -39.68 10.34
N GLU A 196 -24.68 -40.75 10.70
CA GLU A 196 -25.16 -42.12 10.83
C GLU A 196 -24.33 -42.75 11.95
N LEU A 197 -24.61 -42.32 13.17
CA LEU A 197 -24.24 -43.02 14.40
C LEU A 197 -25.55 -43.21 15.17
N ASP A 198 -26.06 -44.43 15.05
CA ASP A 198 -26.39 -45.27 16.19
C ASP A 198 -27.31 -44.64 17.25
N TRP A 199 -28.59 -45.01 17.19
CA TRP A 199 -29.50 -45.00 18.32
C TRP A 199 -30.02 -46.42 18.55
N SER A 200 -29.20 -47.17 19.28
CA SER A 200 -29.53 -47.99 20.45
C SER A 200 -31.02 -48.15 20.78
N THR A 201 -31.45 -49.40 21.00
CA THR A 201 -32.30 -49.76 22.14
C THR A 201 -32.07 -51.23 22.49
N ASP A 202 -31.22 -51.45 23.49
CA ASP A 202 -31.38 -52.57 24.41
C ASP A 202 -32.47 -52.19 25.43
N SER A 203 -33.39 -53.11 25.70
CA SER A 203 -34.30 -53.04 26.85
C SER A 203 -34.61 -54.45 27.33
N GLU A 204 -33.93 -54.79 28.43
CA GLU A 204 -34.37 -55.59 29.58
C GLU A 204 -34.97 -56.99 29.39
N GLY A 205 -34.36 -57.95 30.10
CA GLY A 205 -34.82 -59.32 30.17
C GLY A 205 -36.03 -59.53 31.09
N ASN A 206 -36.73 -60.62 30.82
CA ASN A 206 -37.02 -61.69 31.78
C ASN A 206 -37.28 -62.99 31.02
#